data_AF-A0A257GTL1-F1
#
_entry.id   AF-A0A257GTL1-F1
#
_cell.length_a   1.000
_cell.length_b   1.000
_cell.length_c   1.000
_cell.angle_alpha   90.00
_cell.angle_beta   90.00
_cell.angle_gamma   90.00
#
_symmetry.space_group_name_H-M   'P 1'
#
loop_
_entity.id
_entity.type
_entity.pdbx_description
1 polymer ?
#
loop_
_entity_poly.entity_id
_entity_poly.type
_entity_poly.pdbx_seq_one_letter_code
_entity_poly.pdbx_strand_id
1 'polypeptide(L)'
;ETAIPAFIGYTERATRVVANDLLNRPTKIYSFAEYEQYFGAPAAPAIAVALTAAGDGFTAVVTEPTTNFLLYYTVKMYFDNGGGKCYITSVGNYAATIEIAPLTTGLDAVALEDEPTLLVCPDALRLAGTGYNTMVQNMLVQCGTLKDRFAILDLFGGNASQNATELLANRARIGNNHLKYGALYYPNLRSRFNHYVLPDESNVDVS
;
A
#
# COMPACT_ATOMS: atom_id res chain seq x y z
N GLU A 1 -20.17 12.35 8.10
CA GLU A 1 -19.35 11.24 7.57
C GLU A 1 -18.27 10.97 8.61
N THR A 2 -18.12 9.73 9.08
CA THR A 2 -17.37 9.42 10.32
C THR A 2 -16.13 8.54 10.09
N ALA A 3 -15.96 8.00 8.88
CA ALA A 3 -14.85 7.11 8.53
C ALA A 3 -14.09 7.69 7.33
N ILE A 4 -13.03 8.45 7.59
CA ILE A 4 -12.23 9.11 6.57
C ILE A 4 -10.81 8.53 6.66
N PRO A 5 -10.42 7.63 5.74
CA PRO A 5 -9.10 7.04 5.78
C PRO A 5 -8.01 8.00 5.31
N ALA A 6 -6.85 7.91 5.94
CA ALA A 6 -5.58 8.38 5.41
C ALA A 6 -4.75 7.16 4.99
N PHE A 7 -4.51 7.05 3.68
CA PHE A 7 -3.63 6.06 3.09
C PHE A 7 -2.22 6.63 2.95
N ILE A 8 -1.23 5.89 3.43
CA ILE A 8 0.19 6.28 3.43
C ILE A 8 0.97 5.25 2.60
N GLY A 9 1.83 5.71 1.70
CA GLY A 9 2.65 4.83 0.87
C GLY A 9 3.32 5.55 -0.30
N TYR A 10 3.89 4.77 -1.20
CA TYR A 10 4.60 5.27 -2.38
C TYR A 10 3.65 5.30 -3.59
N THR A 11 3.86 6.29 -4.46
CA THR A 11 3.03 6.53 -5.63
C THR A 11 3.89 6.68 -6.88
N GLU A 12 3.32 6.80 -8.08
CA GLU A 12 4.14 7.08 -9.27
C GLU A 12 4.72 8.50 -9.18
N ARG A 13 3.87 9.45 -8.77
CA ARG A 13 4.18 10.86 -8.61
C ARG A 13 3.42 11.46 -7.44
N ALA A 14 3.73 12.69 -7.07
CA ALA A 14 2.97 13.45 -6.08
C ALA A 14 2.85 14.89 -6.57
N THR A 15 1.90 15.16 -7.49
CA THR A 15 1.88 16.42 -8.24
C THR A 15 0.48 16.93 -8.51
N ARG A 16 0.21 18.16 -8.10
CA ARG A 16 -0.99 18.92 -8.46
C ARG A 16 -0.70 20.00 -9.48
N VAL A 17 0.33 20.80 -9.24
CA VAL A 17 0.71 21.93 -10.12
C VAL A 17 2.17 21.82 -10.53
N VAL A 18 3.05 21.59 -9.57
CA VAL A 18 4.51 21.49 -9.80
C VAL A 18 4.99 20.14 -9.28
N ALA A 19 6.00 19.57 -9.94
CA ALA A 19 6.58 18.29 -9.54
C ALA A 19 6.85 18.23 -8.02
N ASN A 20 6.38 17.16 -7.38
CA ASN A 20 6.52 16.87 -5.95
C ASN A 20 5.85 17.86 -4.98
N ASP A 21 4.95 18.75 -5.44
CA ASP A 21 4.24 19.69 -4.56
C ASP A 21 3.28 19.02 -3.56
N LEU A 22 2.95 17.74 -3.75
CA LEU A 22 2.16 16.91 -2.83
C LEU A 22 2.99 15.89 -2.03
N LEU A 23 4.32 15.82 -2.23
CA LEU A 23 5.17 14.87 -1.52
C LEU A 23 5.15 15.14 -0.01
N ASN A 24 4.89 14.11 0.80
CA ASN A 24 4.70 14.18 2.25
C ASN A 24 3.59 15.16 2.68
N ARG A 25 2.61 15.43 1.80
CA ARG A 25 1.47 16.28 2.11
C ARG A 25 0.18 15.47 1.99
N PRO A 26 -0.49 15.16 3.12
CA PRO A 26 -1.80 14.53 3.09
C PRO A 26 -2.74 15.32 2.21
N THR A 27 -3.19 14.70 1.12
CA THR A 27 -4.02 15.35 0.12
C THR A 27 -5.37 14.66 0.08
N LYS A 28 -6.42 15.42 0.34
CA LYS A 28 -7.79 14.95 0.24
C LYS A 28 -8.18 14.75 -1.21
N ILE A 29 -8.74 13.59 -1.52
CA ILE A 29 -9.33 13.24 -2.80
C ILE A 29 -10.75 12.72 -2.60
N TYR A 30 -11.57 12.83 -3.64
CA TYR A 30 -12.98 12.45 -3.67
C TYR A 30 -13.30 11.30 -4.62
N SER A 31 -12.34 10.92 -5.47
CA SER A 31 -12.52 9.83 -6.43
C SER A 31 -11.18 9.18 -6.79
N PHE A 32 -11.26 7.97 -7.35
CA PHE A 32 -10.09 7.30 -7.88
C PHE A 32 -9.48 8.03 -9.10
N ALA A 33 -10.29 8.75 -9.89
CA ALA A 33 -9.77 9.55 -11.00
C ALA A 33 -8.88 10.70 -10.51
N GLU A 34 -9.21 11.31 -9.36
CA GLU A 34 -8.33 12.29 -8.72
C GLU A 34 -7.04 11.65 -8.19
N TYR A 35 -7.11 10.40 -7.71
CA TYR A 35 -5.91 9.65 -7.36
C TYR A 35 -4.98 9.53 -8.57
N GLU A 36 -5.46 9.03 -9.72
CA GLU A 36 -4.63 8.88 -10.92
C GLU A 36 -4.12 10.23 -11.44
N GLN A 37 -4.95 11.28 -11.35
CA GLN A 37 -4.54 12.64 -11.72
C GLN A 37 -3.34 13.12 -10.90
N TYR A 38 -3.35 12.95 -9.57
CA TYR A 38 -2.33 13.53 -8.68
C TYR A 38 -1.17 12.60 -8.35
N PHE A 39 -1.45 11.30 -8.29
CA PHE A 39 -0.53 10.27 -7.78
C PHE A 39 -0.10 9.26 -8.83
N GLY A 40 -0.81 9.21 -9.95
CA GLY A 40 -0.43 8.45 -11.13
C GLY A 40 -0.86 6.99 -11.13
N ALA A 41 -0.27 6.23 -12.05
CA ALA A 41 -0.56 4.83 -12.35
C ALA A 41 0.13 3.88 -11.33
N PRO A 42 -0.14 2.57 -11.33
CA PRO A 42 0.60 1.64 -10.48
C PRO A 42 2.03 1.42 -11.02
N ALA A 43 2.90 0.89 -10.17
CA ALA A 43 4.22 0.46 -10.61
C ALA A 43 4.13 -0.61 -11.71
N ALA A 44 5.00 -0.51 -12.72
CA ALA A 44 5.08 -1.42 -13.86
C ALA A 44 6.32 -2.32 -13.76
N PRO A 45 6.31 -3.38 -12.93
CA PRO A 45 7.42 -4.35 -12.91
C PRO A 45 7.52 -5.08 -14.25
N ALA A 46 8.71 -5.62 -14.55
CA ALA A 46 8.92 -6.48 -15.71
C ALA A 46 8.07 -7.76 -15.60
N ILE A 47 7.42 -8.12 -16.70
CA ILE A 47 6.57 -9.29 -16.87
C ILE A 47 7.28 -10.25 -17.81
N ALA A 48 7.83 -11.34 -17.28
CA ALA A 48 8.53 -12.32 -18.08
C ALA A 48 7.56 -13.35 -18.67
N VAL A 49 7.65 -13.54 -19.99
CA VAL A 49 6.88 -14.52 -20.77
C VAL A 49 7.86 -15.46 -21.46
N ALA A 50 7.91 -16.70 -21.00
CA ALA A 50 8.73 -17.73 -21.62
C ALA A 50 7.93 -18.48 -22.69
N LEU A 51 8.45 -18.54 -23.91
CA LEU A 51 7.86 -19.32 -25.01
C LEU A 51 8.58 -20.66 -25.17
N THR A 52 7.83 -21.75 -25.17
CA THR A 52 8.34 -23.09 -25.48
C THR A 52 7.64 -23.65 -26.71
N ALA A 53 8.42 -24.17 -27.67
CA ALA A 53 7.86 -24.81 -28.85
C ALA A 53 6.99 -26.02 -28.46
N ALA A 54 5.80 -26.11 -29.04
CA ALA A 54 4.83 -27.16 -28.77
C ALA A 54 4.14 -27.57 -30.08
N GLY A 55 4.68 -28.62 -30.72
CA GLY A 55 4.21 -29.05 -32.05
C GLY A 55 4.40 -27.94 -33.09
N ASP A 56 3.32 -27.60 -33.80
CA ASP A 56 3.29 -26.51 -34.79
C ASP A 56 3.10 -25.11 -34.18
N GLY A 57 3.17 -24.98 -32.84
CA GLY A 57 2.93 -23.73 -32.12
C GLY A 57 3.84 -23.51 -30.91
N PHE A 58 3.39 -22.66 -30.00
CA PHE A 58 4.11 -22.31 -28.77
C PHE A 58 3.20 -22.43 -27.54
N THR A 59 3.77 -22.80 -26.41
CA THR A 59 3.17 -22.62 -25.08
C THR A 59 3.83 -21.44 -24.41
N ALA A 60 3.02 -20.53 -23.85
CA ALA A 60 3.50 -19.38 -23.10
C ALA A 60 3.38 -19.63 -21.59
N VAL A 61 4.45 -19.36 -20.85
CA VAL A 61 4.47 -19.37 -19.39
C VAL A 61 4.75 -17.96 -18.90
N VAL A 62 3.79 -17.36 -18.20
CA VAL A 62 3.94 -16.05 -17.58
C VAL A 62 4.47 -16.23 -16.16
N THR A 63 5.57 -15.56 -15.84
CA THR A 63 6.06 -15.46 -14.46
C THR A 63 5.34 -14.31 -13.77
N GLU A 64 4.70 -14.58 -12.63
CA GLU A 64 3.99 -13.55 -11.86
C GLU A 64 4.97 -12.46 -11.41
N PRO A 65 4.78 -11.20 -11.82
CA PRO A 65 5.67 -10.13 -11.41
C PRO A 65 5.46 -9.78 -9.94
N THR A 66 6.52 -9.37 -9.26
CA THR A 66 6.43 -8.99 -7.85
C THR A 66 5.90 -7.56 -7.70
N THR A 67 4.71 -7.41 -7.11
CA THR A 67 4.13 -6.09 -6.79
C THR A 67 4.68 -5.54 -5.48
N ASN A 68 5.70 -4.67 -5.56
CA ASN A 68 6.33 -4.06 -4.38
C ASN A 68 5.53 -2.90 -3.80
N PHE A 69 4.81 -2.13 -4.61
CA PHE A 69 4.03 -0.98 -4.15
C PHE A 69 2.54 -1.30 -4.19
N LEU A 70 1.89 -1.31 -3.03
CA LEU A 70 0.53 -1.78 -2.83
C LEU A 70 -0.49 -0.63 -2.77
N LEU A 71 -0.04 0.59 -2.42
CA LEU A 71 -0.92 1.75 -2.21
C LEU A 71 -1.94 1.98 -3.34
N TYR A 72 -1.50 1.96 -4.61
CA TYR A 72 -2.39 2.15 -5.77
C TYR A 72 -3.56 1.17 -5.75
N TYR A 73 -3.26 -0.13 -5.61
CA TYR A 73 -4.27 -1.18 -5.67
C TYR A 73 -5.17 -1.17 -4.42
N THR A 74 -4.63 -0.81 -3.26
CA THR A 74 -5.42 -0.63 -2.03
C THR A 74 -6.44 0.51 -2.18
N VAL A 75 -6.03 1.65 -2.71
CA VAL A 75 -6.92 2.81 -2.92
C VAL A 75 -7.94 2.50 -4.02
N LYS A 76 -7.53 1.84 -5.11
CA LYS A 76 -8.46 1.37 -6.14
C LYS A 76 -9.53 0.46 -5.55
N MET A 77 -9.12 -0.54 -4.76
CA MET A 77 -10.03 -1.47 -4.11
C MET A 77 -10.95 -0.78 -3.11
N TYR A 78 -10.48 0.25 -2.43
CA TYR A 78 -11.31 1.07 -1.54
C TYR A 78 -12.45 1.75 -2.32
N PHE A 79 -12.16 2.43 -3.43
CA PHE A 79 -13.19 3.05 -4.26
C PHE A 79 -14.10 2.04 -4.97
N ASP A 80 -13.57 0.91 -5.45
CA ASP A 80 -14.36 -0.16 -6.06
C ASP A 80 -15.37 -0.78 -5.06
N ASN A 81 -15.10 -0.68 -3.75
CA ASN A 81 -16.00 -1.12 -2.68
C ASN A 81 -16.91 0.00 -2.14
N GLY A 82 -17.06 1.11 -2.89
CA GLY A 82 -17.93 2.22 -2.50
C GLY A 82 -17.28 3.20 -1.52
N GLY A 83 -15.94 3.24 -1.47
CA GLY A 83 -15.18 4.23 -0.74
C GLY A 83 -15.53 5.66 -1.15
N GLY A 84 -15.51 6.57 -0.18
CA GLY A 84 -15.79 7.99 -0.35
C GLY A 84 -14.51 8.82 -0.34
N LYS A 85 -14.60 10.03 0.20
CA LYS A 85 -13.44 10.90 0.31
C LYS A 85 -12.38 10.30 1.26
N CYS A 86 -11.12 10.42 0.89
CA CYS A 86 -10.00 9.94 1.68
C CYS A 86 -8.78 10.85 1.51
N TYR A 87 -7.79 10.65 2.36
CA TYR A 87 -6.49 11.31 2.28
C TYR A 87 -5.46 10.36 1.70
N ILE A 88 -4.62 10.87 0.80
CA ILE A 88 -3.45 10.17 0.27
C ILE A 88 -2.20 10.92 0.73
N THR A 89 -1.26 10.19 1.30
CA THR A 89 0.05 10.72 1.68
C THR A 89 1.11 9.94 0.94
N SER A 90 1.55 10.50 -0.19
CA SER A 90 2.70 9.98 -0.93
C SER A 90 3.99 10.28 -0.17
N VAL A 91 4.80 9.26 0.08
CA VAL A 91 6.09 9.40 0.79
C VAL A 91 7.31 9.25 -0.11
N GLY A 92 7.09 9.00 -1.41
CA GLY A 92 8.14 8.74 -2.39
C GLY A 92 7.57 8.15 -3.67
N ASN A 93 8.46 7.94 -4.65
CA ASN A 93 8.09 7.35 -5.93
C ASN A 93 8.58 5.90 -6.09
N TYR A 94 8.17 5.24 -7.18
CA TYR A 94 8.51 3.83 -7.44
C TYR A 94 9.98 3.55 -7.76
N ALA A 95 10.82 4.58 -7.92
CA ALA A 95 12.26 4.40 -8.05
C ALA A 95 12.96 4.24 -6.68
N ALA A 96 12.26 4.53 -5.58
CA ALA A 96 12.78 4.38 -4.23
C ALA A 96 12.60 2.96 -3.68
N THR A 97 13.40 2.61 -2.68
CA THR A 97 13.14 1.42 -1.86
C THR A 97 12.15 1.78 -0.75
N ILE A 98 11.25 0.85 -0.40
CA ILE A 98 10.33 1.04 0.72
C ILE A 98 11.09 0.99 2.03
N GLU A 99 11.26 2.14 2.66
CA GLU A 99 11.94 2.29 3.95
C GLU A 99 11.01 2.85 5.03
N ILE A 100 11.36 2.58 6.29
CA ILE A 100 10.56 2.99 7.46
C ILE A 100 10.55 4.51 7.66
N ALA A 101 11.65 5.20 7.32
CA ALA A 101 11.78 6.63 7.56
C ALA A 101 10.77 7.45 6.72
N PRO A 102 10.66 7.25 5.39
CA PRO A 102 9.63 7.94 4.60
C PRO A 102 8.19 7.64 5.07
N LEU A 103 7.87 6.38 5.40
CA LEU A 103 6.53 6.03 5.89
C LEU A 103 6.22 6.69 7.24
N THR A 104 7.22 6.81 8.12
CA THR A 104 7.08 7.54 9.38
C THR A 104 6.87 9.04 9.12
N THR A 105 7.61 9.65 8.19
CA THR A 105 7.38 11.05 7.78
C THR A 105 5.96 11.26 7.26
N GLY A 106 5.43 10.34 6.45
CA GLY A 106 4.05 10.39 6.00
C GLY A 106 3.05 10.29 7.15
N LEU A 107 3.27 9.37 8.08
CA LEU A 107 2.44 9.21 9.28
C LEU A 107 2.44 10.47 10.16
N ASP A 108 3.60 11.10 10.34
CA ASP A 108 3.74 12.35 11.09
C ASP A 108 3.02 13.51 10.39
N ALA A 109 3.07 13.57 9.05
CA ALA A 109 2.33 14.57 8.29
C ALA A 109 0.81 14.39 8.44
N VAL A 110 0.31 13.14 8.39
CA VAL A 110 -1.11 12.85 8.63
C VAL A 110 -1.51 13.28 10.04
N ALA A 111 -0.64 13.19 11.06
CA ALA A 111 -0.92 13.66 12.43
C ALA A 111 -1.36 15.13 12.54
N LEU A 112 -1.03 15.96 11.54
CA LEU A 112 -1.34 17.38 11.51
C LEU A 112 -2.72 17.71 10.92
N GLU A 113 -3.43 16.72 10.37
CA GLU A 113 -4.75 16.89 9.76
C GLU A 113 -5.87 16.48 10.74
N ASP A 114 -6.89 17.30 10.96
CA ASP A 114 -7.93 16.96 11.96
C ASP A 114 -8.98 15.95 11.45
N GLU A 115 -9.14 15.81 10.13
CA GLU A 115 -10.26 15.04 9.55
C GLU A 115 -10.04 13.51 9.43
N PRO A 116 -8.82 12.98 9.22
CA PRO A 116 -8.61 11.54 9.15
C PRO A 116 -8.99 10.81 10.43
N THR A 117 -9.84 9.78 10.31
CA THR A 117 -10.25 8.91 11.42
C THR A 117 -9.76 7.47 11.28
N LEU A 118 -9.22 7.08 10.12
CA LEU A 118 -8.59 5.78 9.91
C LEU A 118 -7.17 5.95 9.37
N LEU A 119 -6.24 5.13 9.86
CA LEU A 119 -4.87 5.06 9.33
C LEU A 119 -4.66 3.74 8.59
N VAL A 120 -4.15 3.82 7.36
CA VAL A 120 -3.88 2.66 6.50
C VAL A 120 -2.51 2.84 5.83
N CYS A 121 -1.63 1.83 5.92
CA CYS A 121 -0.31 1.87 5.31
C CYS A 121 0.03 0.52 4.64
N PRO A 122 -0.51 0.23 3.44
CA PRO A 122 -0.39 -1.09 2.82
C PRO A 122 1.06 -1.44 2.48
N ASP A 123 1.88 -0.45 2.12
CA ASP A 123 3.29 -0.64 1.79
C ASP A 123 4.15 -1.08 3.00
N ALA A 124 3.64 -0.97 4.23
CA ALA A 124 4.35 -1.44 5.42
C ALA A 124 4.67 -2.94 5.37
N LEU A 125 3.85 -3.74 4.68
CA LEU A 125 4.09 -5.18 4.48
C LEU A 125 5.37 -5.49 3.69
N ARG A 126 5.93 -4.48 3.00
CA ARG A 126 7.10 -4.62 2.13
C ARG A 126 8.38 -4.11 2.80
N LEU A 127 8.28 -3.64 4.05
CA LEU A 127 9.43 -3.24 4.85
C LEU A 127 10.30 -4.45 5.24
N ALA A 128 11.61 -4.26 5.12
CA ALA A 128 12.59 -5.24 5.56
C ALA A 128 12.80 -5.22 7.09
N GLY A 129 13.33 -6.33 7.63
CA GLY A 129 13.75 -6.44 9.02
C GLY A 129 12.61 -6.16 10.01
N THR A 130 12.83 -5.19 10.91
CA THR A 130 11.85 -4.77 11.93
C THR A 130 10.98 -3.60 11.49
N GLY A 131 11.13 -3.10 10.25
CA GLY A 131 10.43 -1.89 9.79
C GLY A 131 8.92 -2.01 9.90
N TYR A 132 8.34 -3.15 9.51
CA TYR A 132 6.90 -3.41 9.68
C TYR A 132 6.46 -3.25 11.13
N ASN A 133 7.20 -3.83 12.09
CA ASN A 133 6.88 -3.75 13.52
C ASN A 133 6.86 -2.29 13.98
N THR A 134 7.87 -1.51 13.58
CA THR A 134 7.96 -0.09 13.91
C THR A 134 6.77 0.68 13.34
N MET A 135 6.42 0.46 12.07
CA MET A 135 5.32 1.19 11.43
C MET A 135 3.97 0.94 12.13
N VAL A 136 3.61 -0.32 12.37
CA VAL A 136 2.32 -0.65 12.99
C VAL A 136 2.23 -0.17 14.44
N GLN A 137 3.36 -0.21 15.17
CA GLN A 137 3.43 0.34 16.53
C GLN A 137 3.29 1.86 16.52
N ASN A 138 3.93 2.57 15.58
CA ASN A 138 3.82 4.02 15.44
C ASN A 138 2.38 4.44 15.10
N MET A 139 1.70 3.72 14.20
CA MET A 139 0.28 3.96 13.90
C MET A 139 -0.58 3.82 15.16
N LEU A 140 -0.40 2.76 15.95
CA LEU A 140 -1.12 2.57 17.21
C LEU A 140 -0.82 3.65 18.25
N VAL A 141 0.45 4.09 18.37
CA VAL A 141 0.85 5.20 19.25
C VAL A 141 0.17 6.49 18.84
N GLN A 142 0.13 6.81 17.55
CA GLN A 142 -0.54 8.02 17.06
C GLN A 142 -2.04 7.97 17.36
N CYS A 143 -2.71 6.86 17.03
CA CYS A 143 -4.14 6.68 17.34
C CYS A 143 -4.42 6.79 18.86
N GLY A 144 -3.55 6.23 19.70
CA GLY A 144 -3.69 6.32 21.16
C GLY A 144 -3.44 7.71 21.74
N THR A 145 -2.63 8.52 21.04
CA THR A 145 -2.28 9.89 21.43
C THR A 145 -3.38 10.87 21.04
N LEU A 146 -3.80 10.85 19.76
CA LEU A 146 -4.81 11.75 19.22
C LEU A 146 -6.24 11.33 19.59
N LYS A 147 -6.46 10.02 19.79
CA LYS A 147 -7.72 9.40 20.27
C LYS A 147 -8.94 9.59 19.37
N ASP A 148 -8.74 10.12 18.17
CA ASP A 148 -9.73 10.35 17.12
C ASP A 148 -9.50 9.44 15.89
N ARG A 149 -8.45 8.61 15.92
CA ARG A 149 -8.10 7.68 14.84
C ARG A 149 -8.10 6.22 15.25
N PHE A 150 -8.25 5.36 14.24
CA PHE A 150 -8.15 3.91 14.37
C PHE A 150 -7.25 3.33 13.27
N ALA A 151 -6.33 2.45 13.63
CA ALA A 151 -5.38 1.83 12.70
C ALA A 151 -5.96 0.55 12.08
N ILE A 152 -5.98 0.48 10.75
CA ILE A 152 -6.29 -0.73 10.00
C ILE A 152 -4.97 -1.34 9.53
N LEU A 153 -4.68 -2.54 10.03
CA LEU A 153 -3.39 -3.20 9.85
C LEU A 153 -3.58 -4.52 9.10
N ASP A 154 -2.61 -4.90 8.28
CA ASP A 154 -2.57 -6.17 7.57
C ASP A 154 -1.57 -7.13 8.24
N LEU A 155 -1.93 -8.42 8.37
CA LEU A 155 -1.05 -9.42 8.96
C LEU A 155 0.23 -9.62 8.10
N PHE A 156 1.41 -9.51 8.73
CA PHE A 156 2.67 -9.76 8.04
C PHE A 156 2.76 -11.23 7.60
N GLY A 157 3.05 -11.45 6.32
CA GLY A 157 3.04 -12.79 5.71
C GLY A 157 1.63 -13.36 5.49
N GLY A 158 0.58 -12.53 5.54
CA GLY A 158 -0.82 -12.95 5.39
C GLY A 158 -1.21 -13.52 4.03
N ASN A 159 -0.28 -13.60 3.08
CA ASN A 159 -0.44 -14.32 1.80
C ASN A 159 -0.23 -15.83 1.93
N ALA A 160 0.24 -16.32 3.08
CA ALA A 160 0.39 -17.73 3.38
C ALA A 160 -0.47 -18.15 4.58
N SER A 161 -0.82 -19.44 4.64
CA SER A 161 -1.50 -20.03 5.79
C SER A 161 -0.69 -19.82 7.06
N GLN A 162 -1.36 -19.43 8.15
CA GLN A 162 -0.72 -19.13 9.43
C GLN A 162 -0.95 -20.25 10.44
N ASN A 163 0.12 -20.76 11.02
CA ASN A 163 0.06 -21.66 12.18
C ASN A 163 0.16 -20.87 13.51
N ALA A 164 0.00 -21.58 14.63
CA ALA A 164 0.02 -20.95 15.96
C ALA A 164 1.33 -20.19 16.27
N THR A 165 2.48 -20.70 15.82
CA THR A 165 3.78 -20.05 16.01
C THR A 165 3.87 -18.74 15.23
N GLU A 166 3.41 -18.73 13.99
CA GLU A 166 3.41 -17.53 13.13
C GLU A 166 2.43 -16.47 13.63
N LEU A 167 1.26 -16.88 14.14
CA LEU A 167 0.30 -15.98 14.78
C LEU A 167 0.86 -15.36 16.08
N LEU A 168 1.57 -16.15 16.90
CA LEU A 168 2.27 -15.65 18.08
C LEU A 168 3.37 -14.65 17.71
N ALA A 169 4.14 -14.94 16.66
CA ALA A 169 5.14 -14.01 16.14
C ALA A 169 4.50 -12.70 15.65
N ASN A 170 3.41 -12.78 14.88
CA ASN A 170 2.67 -11.61 14.43
C ASN A 170 2.13 -10.78 15.60
N ARG A 171 1.56 -11.41 16.63
CA ARG A 171 1.14 -10.71 17.85
C ARG A 171 2.28 -9.96 18.52
N ALA A 172 3.48 -10.55 18.58
CA ALA A 172 4.66 -9.90 19.14
C ALA A 172 5.11 -8.67 18.31
N ARG A 173 4.90 -8.68 16.98
CA ARG A 173 5.22 -7.52 16.11
C ARG A 173 4.36 -6.30 16.43
N ILE A 174 3.09 -6.49 16.80
CA ILE A 174 2.15 -5.41 17.12
C ILE A 174 2.49 -4.74 18.47
N GLY A 175 3.05 -5.49 19.42
CA GLY A 175 3.33 -5.01 20.77
C GLY A 175 2.09 -5.01 21.68
N ASN A 176 2.16 -4.27 22.79
CA ASN A 176 1.12 -4.28 23.85
C ASN A 176 0.47 -2.91 24.10
N ASN A 177 0.89 -1.88 23.37
CA ASN A 177 0.45 -0.50 23.60
C ASN A 177 -0.72 -0.15 22.68
N HIS A 178 -1.70 0.60 23.21
CA HIS A 178 -2.80 1.19 22.44
C HIS A 178 -3.64 0.20 21.61
N LEU A 179 -3.68 -1.09 21.99
CA LEU A 179 -4.34 -2.16 21.21
C LEU A 179 -5.83 -1.94 20.94
N LYS A 180 -6.53 -1.13 21.74
CA LYS A 180 -7.93 -0.76 21.51
C LYS A 180 -8.14 0.20 20.34
N TYR A 181 -7.06 0.72 19.74
CA TYR A 181 -7.07 1.70 18.66
C TYR A 181 -6.66 1.11 17.30
N GLY A 182 -6.63 -0.21 17.14
CA GLY A 182 -6.41 -0.81 15.84
C GLY A 182 -6.96 -2.23 15.71
N ALA A 183 -7.05 -2.69 14.47
CA ALA A 183 -7.44 -4.05 14.13
C ALA A 183 -6.49 -4.60 13.05
N LEU A 184 -6.12 -5.86 13.20
CA LEU A 184 -5.24 -6.59 12.29
C LEU A 184 -6.07 -7.60 11.49
N TYR A 185 -5.98 -7.55 10.16
CA TYR A 185 -6.77 -8.37 9.24
C TYR A 185 -5.92 -9.44 8.56
N TYR A 186 -6.52 -10.63 8.41
CA TYR A 186 -5.99 -11.80 7.70
C TYR A 186 -7.18 -12.54 7.08
N PRO A 187 -7.04 -13.16 5.88
CA PRO A 187 -5.86 -13.23 5.03
C PRO A 187 -5.70 -12.04 4.07
N ASN A 188 -4.53 -11.95 3.43
CA ASN A 188 -4.33 -11.05 2.29
C ASN A 188 -5.27 -11.45 1.15
N LEU A 189 -5.90 -10.46 0.52
CA LEU A 189 -6.85 -10.70 -0.56
C LEU A 189 -6.12 -10.89 -1.89
N ARG A 190 -6.52 -11.90 -2.66
CA ARG A 190 -6.15 -12.05 -4.07
C ARG A 190 -7.23 -11.41 -4.93
N SER A 191 -6.92 -10.24 -5.51
CA SER A 191 -7.85 -9.53 -6.38
C SER A 191 -7.88 -10.13 -7.81
N ARG A 192 -8.84 -9.67 -8.62
CA ARG A 192 -8.88 -9.93 -10.08
C ARG A 192 -8.26 -8.81 -10.89
N PHE A 193 -7.52 -7.90 -10.26
CA PHE A 193 -6.83 -6.84 -10.99
C PHE A 193 -5.68 -7.43 -11.79
N ASN A 194 -5.55 -6.99 -13.03
CA ASN A 194 -4.43 -7.37 -13.87
C ASN A 194 -3.18 -6.60 -13.43
N HIS A 195 -2.02 -7.24 -13.60
CA HIS A 195 -0.75 -6.52 -13.55
C HIS A 195 -0.74 -5.45 -14.65
N TYR A 196 -0.12 -4.32 -14.33
CA TYR A 196 -0.09 -3.20 -15.24
C TYR A 196 0.91 -3.46 -16.37
N VAL A 197 0.42 -3.31 -17.60
CA VAL A 197 1.22 -3.37 -18.82
C VAL A 197 1.31 -1.95 -19.35
N LEU A 198 2.54 -1.50 -19.62
CA LEU A 198 2.78 -0.18 -20.19
C LEU A 198 2.12 -0.08 -21.58
N PRO A 199 1.66 1.11 -22.01
CA PRO A 199 1.04 1.26 -23.33
C PRO A 199 1.93 0.88 -24.51
N ASP A 200 3.24 0.99 -24.34
CA ASP A 200 4.26 0.58 -25.32
C ASP A 200 4.76 -0.86 -25.11
N GLU A 201 4.16 -1.58 -24.15
CA GLU A 201 4.49 -2.95 -23.75
C GLU A 201 5.95 -3.13 -23.31
N SER A 202 6.65 -2.03 -22.99
CA SER A 202 8.09 -2.05 -22.67
C SER A 202 8.45 -2.79 -21.39
N ASN A 203 7.47 -3.13 -20.55
CA ASN A 203 7.66 -3.98 -19.37
C ASN A 203 7.29 -5.44 -19.60
N VAL A 204 7.06 -5.88 -20.85
CA VAL A 204 6.78 -7.28 -21.19
C VAL A 204 8.00 -7.88 -21.91
N ASP A 205 8.70 -8.77 -21.21
CA ASP A 205 9.89 -9.44 -21.73
C ASP A 205 9.51 -10.83 -22.25
N VAL A 206 9.52 -11.01 -23.58
CA VAL A 206 9.26 -12.30 -24.23
C VAL A 206 10.59 -12.97 -24.58
N SER A 207 10.83 -14.16 -24.00
CA SER A 207 12.06 -14.94 -24.19
C SER A 207 11.79 -16.37 -24.62
#